data_AF-A0A920R2C4-F1
#
_entry.id   AF-A0A920R2C4-F1
#
_cell.length_a   1.000
_cell.length_b   1.000
_cell.length_c   1.000
_cell.angle_alpha   90.00
_cell.angle_beta   90.00
_cell.angle_gamma   90.00
#
_symmetry.space_group_name_H-M   'P 1'
#
loop_
_entity.id
_entity.type
_entity.pdbx_description
1 polymer ?
#
loop_
_entity_poly.entity_id
_entity_poly.type
_entity_poly.pdbx_seq_one_letter_code
_entity_poly.pdbx_strand_id
1 'polypeptide(L)'
;MNAWMLLLLITLLYAGYNLFVKVSGQHAAGAVTTTILATISLQTTALVVSLVFAAYLLMRGGQSFALPPASLKWAVLSGICIGAAEIGYFYLFSGTGLRQTIPASTAIPIIVCGTVVIAFIASVAFLHEPFGWHQIAGVILVVLGVGLLFTK
;
A
#
# COMPACT_ATOMS: atom_id res chain seq x y z
N MET A 1 9.61 9.92 -19.74
CA MET A 1 8.62 10.17 -18.67
C MET A 1 9.31 10.89 -17.54
N ASN A 2 8.86 12.09 -17.17
CA ASN A 2 9.41 12.79 -16.01
C ASN A 2 9.06 12.03 -14.73
N ALA A 3 9.98 11.97 -13.76
CA ALA A 3 9.77 11.29 -12.47
C ALA A 3 8.46 11.71 -11.78
N TRP A 4 8.09 12.98 -11.91
CA TRP A 4 6.82 13.54 -11.42
C TRP A 4 5.57 12.87 -12.00
N MET A 5 5.56 12.54 -13.30
CA MET A 5 4.42 11.84 -13.91
C MET A 5 4.27 10.43 -13.36
N LEU A 6 5.39 9.75 -13.11
CA LEU A 6 5.39 8.41 -12.54
C LEU A 6 4.91 8.41 -11.09
N LEU A 7 5.32 9.40 -10.29
CA LEU A 7 4.83 9.59 -8.92
C LEU A 7 3.31 9.82 -8.90
N LEU A 8 2.79 10.68 -9.78
CA LEU A 8 1.35 10.94 -9.87
C LEU A 8 0.57 9.68 -10.27
N LEU A 9 1.06 8.92 -11.26
CA LEU A 9 0.42 7.68 -11.68
C LEU A 9 0.38 6.64 -10.57
N ILE A 10 1.49 6.43 -9.86
CA ILE A 10 1.55 5.50 -8.72
C ILE A 10 0.59 5.92 -7.62
N THR A 11 0.54 7.22 -7.30
CA THR A 11 -0.38 7.76 -6.29
C THR A 11 -1.84 7.51 -6.68
N LEU A 12 -2.19 7.72 -7.94
CA LEU A 12 -3.54 7.46 -8.45
C LEU A 12 -3.91 5.97 -8.37
N LEU A 13 -3.00 5.08 -8.79
CA LEU A 13 -3.21 3.63 -8.71
C LEU A 13 -3.35 3.16 -7.25
N TYR A 14 -2.55 3.70 -6.34
CA TYR A 14 -2.61 3.36 -4.91
C TYR A 14 -3.89 3.89 -4.25
N ALA A 15 -4.35 5.09 -4.62
CA ALA A 15 -5.65 5.60 -4.20
C ALA A 15 -6.80 4.71 -4.71
N GLY A 16 -6.75 4.31 -5.98
CA GLY A 16 -7.71 3.37 -6.58
C GLY A 16 -7.73 2.03 -5.84
N TYR A 17 -6.56 1.45 -5.56
CA TYR A 17 -6.42 0.24 -4.76
C TYR A 17 -7.11 0.37 -3.39
N ASN A 18 -6.83 1.42 -2.63
CA ASN A 18 -7.43 1.60 -1.30
C ASN A 18 -8.97 1.73 -1.37
N LEU A 19 -9.49 2.39 -2.41
CA LEU A 19 -10.93 2.50 -2.64
C LEU A 19 -11.56 1.16 -3.02
N PHE A 20 -10.95 0.41 -3.94
CA PHE A 20 -11.47 -0.89 -4.38
C PHE A 20 -11.44 -1.94 -3.27
N VAL A 21 -10.39 -1.95 -2.44
CA VAL A 21 -10.30 -2.84 -1.25
C VAL A 21 -11.44 -2.55 -0.28
N LYS A 22 -11.77 -1.27 -0.05
CA LYS A 22 -12.94 -0.89 0.76
C LYS A 22 -14.24 -1.39 0.14
N VAL A 23 -14.48 -1.11 -1.14
CA VAL A 23 -15.72 -1.51 -1.83
C VAL A 23 -15.88 -3.03 -1.76
N SER A 24 -14.82 -3.78 -2.04
CA SER A 24 -14.81 -5.24 -1.92
C SER A 24 -15.10 -5.70 -0.48
N GLY A 25 -14.46 -5.08 0.52
CA GLY A 25 -14.73 -5.35 1.94
C GLY A 25 -16.17 -5.08 2.36
N GLN A 26 -16.81 -4.02 1.86
CA GLN A 26 -18.22 -3.72 2.13
C GLN A 26 -19.17 -4.76 1.53
N HIS A 27 -18.89 -5.28 0.34
CA HIS A 27 -19.70 -6.34 -0.27
C HIS A 27 -19.49 -7.70 0.43
N ALA A 28 -18.32 -7.91 1.04
CA ALA A 28 -18.05 -9.08 1.88
C ALA A 28 -18.65 -8.96 3.30
N ALA A 29 -19.02 -7.75 3.74
CA ALA A 29 -19.53 -7.51 5.09
C ALA A 29 -20.86 -8.24 5.32
N GLY A 30 -20.89 -9.14 6.31
CA GLY A 30 -22.09 -9.89 6.69
C GLY A 30 -22.42 -11.11 5.81
N ALA A 31 -21.79 -11.27 4.65
CA ALA A 31 -21.98 -12.43 3.77
C ALA A 31 -20.95 -13.55 4.00
N VAL A 32 -19.78 -13.23 4.58
CA VAL A 32 -18.66 -14.15 4.70
C VAL A 32 -18.03 -14.09 6.09
N THR A 33 -17.56 -15.23 6.59
CA THR A 33 -16.90 -15.35 7.90
C THR A 33 -15.44 -14.90 7.88
N THR A 34 -14.82 -14.87 6.70
CA THR A 34 -13.43 -14.45 6.49
C THR A 34 -13.26 -13.75 5.16
N THR A 35 -12.33 -12.80 5.09
CA THR A 35 -11.97 -12.05 3.87
C THR A 35 -10.74 -12.59 3.15
N ILE A 36 -10.21 -13.73 3.59
CA ILE A 36 -8.97 -14.33 3.06
C ILE A 36 -9.08 -14.58 1.56
N LEU A 37 -10.25 -15.00 1.06
CA LEU A 37 -10.46 -15.24 -0.36
C LEU A 37 -10.33 -13.95 -1.19
N ALA A 38 -10.76 -12.80 -0.66
CA ALA A 38 -10.61 -11.51 -1.31
C ALA A 38 -9.12 -11.11 -1.40
N THR A 39 -8.34 -11.36 -0.34
CA THR A 39 -6.89 -11.15 -0.34
C THR A 39 -6.19 -12.08 -1.36
N ILE A 40 -6.55 -13.36 -1.39
CA ILE A 40 -5.99 -14.32 -2.37
C ILE A 40 -6.34 -13.89 -3.81
N SER A 41 -7.58 -13.47 -4.06
CA SER A 41 -8.01 -12.99 -5.38
C SER A 41 -7.23 -11.75 -5.81
N LEU A 42 -6.92 -10.84 -4.86
CA LEU A 42 -6.12 -9.65 -5.11
C LEU A 42 -4.68 -10.05 -5.48
N GLN A 43 -4.02 -10.86 -4.67
CA GLN A 43 -2.62 -11.26 -4.91
C GLN A 43 -2.46 -12.09 -6.18
N THR A 44 -3.40 -12.98 -6.49
CA THR A 44 -3.38 -13.75 -7.75
C THR A 44 -3.54 -12.83 -8.96
N THR A 45 -4.42 -11.83 -8.90
CA THR A 45 -4.55 -10.82 -9.96
C THR A 45 -3.27 -9.99 -10.12
N ALA A 46 -2.66 -9.55 -9.00
CA ALA A 46 -1.39 -8.82 -9.02
C ALA A 46 -0.24 -9.64 -9.63
N LEU A 47 -0.19 -10.94 -9.33
CA LEU A 47 0.76 -11.87 -9.93
C LEU A 47 0.53 -12.00 -11.44
N VAL A 48 -0.72 -12.17 -11.89
CA VAL A 48 -1.04 -12.25 -13.32
C VAL A 48 -0.63 -10.99 -14.06
N VAL A 49 -0.92 -9.80 -13.53
CA VAL A 49 -0.48 -8.53 -14.12
C VAL A 49 1.04 -8.47 -14.24
N SER A 50 1.76 -8.89 -13.20
CA SER A 50 3.23 -8.93 -13.20
C SER A 50 3.78 -9.93 -14.23
N LEU A 51 3.15 -11.10 -14.38
CA LEU A 51 3.54 -12.10 -15.36
C LEU A 51 3.29 -11.64 -16.80
N VAL A 52 2.16 -10.98 -17.07
CA VAL A 52 1.86 -10.39 -18.38
C VAL A 52 2.92 -9.34 -18.73
N PHE A 53 3.28 -8.49 -17.78
CA PHE A 53 4.34 -7.49 -17.99
C PHE A 53 5.71 -8.13 -18.17
N ALA A 54 6.03 -9.19 -17.43
CA ALA A 54 7.26 -9.95 -17.61
C ALA A 54 7.33 -10.62 -19.00
N ALA A 55 6.24 -11.24 -19.46
CA ALA A 55 6.14 -11.81 -20.80
C ALA A 55 6.35 -10.76 -21.89
N TYR A 56 5.75 -9.57 -21.72
CA TYR A 56 5.96 -8.43 -22.61
C TYR A 56 7.43 -7.98 -22.67
N LEU A 57 8.11 -7.90 -21.53
CA LEU A 57 9.53 -7.54 -21.46
C LEU A 57 10.42 -8.62 -22.07
N LEU A 58 10.11 -9.90 -21.85
CA LEU A 58 10.80 -11.03 -22.48
C LEU A 58 10.68 -10.96 -24.00
N MET A 59 9.50 -10.63 -24.53
CA MET A 59 9.27 -10.48 -25.98
C MET A 59 10.05 -9.31 -26.59
N ARG A 60 10.31 -8.23 -25.82
CA ARG A 60 11.10 -7.08 -26.30
C ARG A 60 12.61 -7.37 -26.34
N GLY A 61 13.09 -8.38 -25.63
CA GLY A 61 14.51 -8.74 -25.56
C GLY A 61 15.37 -7.74 -24.77
N GLY A 62 16.55 -8.20 -24.31
CA GLY A 62 17.58 -7.33 -23.71
C GLY A 62 17.39 -6.97 -22.23
N GLN A 63 16.46 -7.60 -21.50
CA GLN A 63 16.28 -7.39 -20.06
C GLN A 63 16.84 -8.56 -19.26
N SER A 64 17.73 -8.29 -18.30
CA SER A 64 18.24 -9.30 -17.37
C SER A 64 17.30 -9.45 -16.17
N PHE A 65 16.67 -10.61 -16.02
CA PHE A 65 15.87 -10.95 -14.83
C PHE A 65 16.73 -11.43 -13.64
N ALA A 66 18.02 -11.09 -13.63
CA ALA A 66 18.93 -11.46 -12.57
C ALA A 66 18.84 -10.45 -11.43
N LEU A 67 18.18 -10.84 -10.32
CA LEU A 67 18.19 -10.07 -9.08
C LEU A 67 19.34 -10.54 -8.18
N PRO A 68 20.09 -9.62 -7.54
CA PRO A 68 21.03 -9.98 -6.49
C PRO A 68 20.31 -10.70 -5.34
N PRO A 69 20.92 -11.71 -4.70
CA PRO A 69 20.31 -12.45 -3.58
C PRO A 69 19.89 -11.53 -2.41
N ALA A 70 20.64 -10.45 -2.19
CA ALA A 70 20.30 -9.44 -1.19
C ALA A 70 19.00 -8.70 -1.52
N SER A 71 18.79 -8.32 -2.78
CA SER A 71 17.55 -7.66 -3.22
C SER A 71 16.35 -8.60 -3.11
N LEU A 72 16.56 -9.90 -3.36
CA LEU A 72 15.49 -10.90 -3.29
C LEU A 72 14.99 -11.09 -1.84
N LYS A 73 15.88 -11.05 -0.84
CA LYS A 73 15.49 -11.11 0.57
C LYS A 73 14.58 -9.93 0.97
N TRP A 74 14.95 -8.71 0.58
CA TRP A 74 14.14 -7.52 0.87
C TRP A 74 12.80 -7.54 0.12
N ALA A 75 12.78 -8.03 -1.12
CA ALA A 75 11.55 -8.20 -1.89
C ALA A 75 10.58 -9.20 -1.22
N VAL A 76 11.09 -10.34 -0.74
CA VAL A 76 10.28 -11.33 -0.03
C VAL A 76 9.71 -10.75 1.28
N LEU A 77 10.53 -10.03 2.06
CA LEU A 77 10.08 -9.40 3.29
C LEU A 77 8.98 -8.36 3.02
N SER A 78 9.15 -7.54 1.96
CA SER A 78 8.13 -6.60 1.51
C SER A 78 6.83 -7.31 1.13
N GLY A 79 6.90 -8.46 0.45
CA GLY A 79 5.73 -9.26 0.09
C GLY A 79 4.96 -9.76 1.32
N ILE A 80 5.67 -10.24 2.35
CA ILE A 80 5.06 -10.66 3.61
C ILE A 80 4.34 -9.49 4.29
N CYS A 81 4.97 -8.31 4.35
CA CYS A 81 4.36 -7.12 4.93
C CYS A 81 3.09 -6.69 4.19
N ILE A 82 3.10 -6.67 2.85
CA ILE A 82 1.93 -6.31 2.05
C ILE A 82 0.80 -7.33 2.24
N GLY A 83 1.11 -8.63 2.20
CA GLY A 83 0.10 -9.67 2.38
C GLY A 83 -0.58 -9.60 3.75
N ALA A 84 0.20 -9.36 4.82
CA ALA A 84 -0.37 -9.16 6.15
C ALA A 84 -1.22 -7.88 6.25
N ALA A 85 -0.75 -6.78 5.64
CA ALA A 85 -1.48 -5.52 5.60
C ALA A 85 -2.82 -5.66 4.87
N GLU A 86 -2.86 -6.39 3.75
CA GLU A 86 -4.08 -6.65 2.99
C GLU A 86 -5.13 -7.40 3.79
N ILE A 87 -4.72 -8.44 4.52
CA ILE A 87 -5.60 -9.18 5.43
C ILE A 87 -6.19 -8.20 6.46
N GLY A 88 -5.34 -7.36 7.07
CA GLY A 88 -5.77 -6.33 8.02
C GLY A 88 -6.75 -5.32 7.42
N TYR A 89 -6.48 -4.82 6.21
CA TYR A 89 -7.34 -3.89 5.49
C TYR A 89 -8.73 -4.46 5.23
N PHE A 90 -8.79 -5.69 4.71
CA PHE A 90 -10.06 -6.35 4.47
C PHE A 90 -10.82 -6.64 5.76
N TYR A 91 -10.12 -7.02 6.84
CA TYR A 91 -10.73 -7.23 8.15
C TYR A 91 -11.33 -5.93 8.72
N LEU A 92 -10.61 -4.82 8.56
CA LEU A 92 -11.04 -3.49 9.01
C LEU A 92 -12.29 -2.99 8.26
N PHE A 93 -12.37 -3.25 6.95
CA PHE A 93 -13.47 -2.76 6.10
C PHE A 93 -14.69 -3.68 6.05
N SER A 94 -14.49 -4.99 6.17
CA SER A 94 -15.60 -5.96 6.19
C SER A 94 -16.29 -6.06 7.55
N GLY A 95 -15.61 -5.63 8.63
CA GLY A 95 -16.14 -5.75 9.99
C GLY A 95 -16.26 -7.20 10.46
N THR A 96 -15.68 -8.17 9.73
CA THR A 96 -15.59 -9.55 10.20
C THR A 96 -14.66 -9.55 11.42
N GLY A 97 -15.20 -9.66 12.63
CA GLY A 97 -14.46 -9.72 13.89
C GLY A 97 -14.13 -8.39 14.59
N LEU A 98 -14.26 -7.24 13.93
CA LEU A 98 -14.39 -5.94 14.61
C LEU A 98 -15.87 -5.54 14.69
N ARG A 99 -16.33 -5.15 15.89
CA ARG A 99 -17.73 -4.82 16.18
C ARG A 99 -18.31 -3.67 15.35
N GLN A 100 -17.47 -2.88 14.65
CA GLN A 100 -17.86 -1.76 13.80
C GLN A 100 -16.91 -1.61 12.61
N THR A 101 -17.47 -1.37 11.43
CA THR A 101 -16.72 -1.00 10.23
C THR A 101 -16.20 0.43 10.36
N ILE A 102 -14.90 0.65 10.14
CA ILE A 102 -14.34 2.01 10.16
C ILE A 102 -14.58 2.65 8.78
N PRO A 103 -15.12 3.88 8.70
CA PRO A 103 -15.21 4.61 7.44
C PRO A 103 -13.84 4.76 6.80
N ALA A 104 -13.74 4.45 5.50
CA ALA A 104 -12.46 4.61 4.79
C ALA A 104 -11.98 6.05 4.70
N SER A 105 -12.88 7.03 4.86
CA SER A 105 -12.51 8.44 5.02
C SER A 105 -11.64 8.69 6.26
N THR A 106 -11.63 7.77 7.22
CA THR A 106 -10.83 7.85 8.45
C THR A 106 -9.70 6.81 8.42
N ALA A 107 -9.99 5.57 8.02
CA ALA A 107 -8.99 4.50 7.99
C ALA A 107 -7.88 4.73 6.95
N ILE A 108 -8.22 5.15 5.72
CA ILE A 108 -7.23 5.34 4.65
C ILE A 108 -6.24 6.46 5.03
N PRO A 109 -6.68 7.68 5.44
CA PRO A 109 -5.73 8.71 5.85
C PRO A 109 -4.84 8.28 7.01
N ILE A 110 -5.36 7.56 8.01
CA ILE A 110 -4.55 7.07 9.14
C ILE A 110 -3.46 6.12 8.66
N ILE A 111 -3.81 5.12 7.85
CA ILE A 111 -2.85 4.11 7.42
C ILE A 111 -1.84 4.73 6.44
N VAL A 112 -2.32 5.47 5.44
CA VAL A 112 -1.45 6.06 4.39
C VAL A 112 -0.55 7.16 4.95
N CYS A 113 -1.06 8.04 5.81
CA CYS A 113 -0.21 9.07 6.40
C CYS A 113 0.65 8.53 7.55
N GLY A 114 0.16 7.55 8.31
CA GLY A 114 0.94 6.82 9.30
C GLY A 114 2.15 6.12 8.69
N THR A 115 1.98 5.47 7.54
CA THR A 115 3.11 4.87 6.81
C THR A 115 4.10 5.90 6.30
N VAL A 116 3.66 7.10 5.89
CA VAL A 116 4.56 8.21 5.53
C VAL A 116 5.44 8.62 6.72
N VAL A 117 4.87 8.76 7.92
CA VAL A 117 5.62 9.12 9.13
C VAL A 117 6.60 8.02 9.52
N ILE A 118 6.16 6.76 9.54
CA ILE A 118 7.01 5.62 9.89
C ILE A 118 8.13 5.46 8.86
N ALA A 119 7.83 5.58 7.56
CA ALA A 119 8.82 5.54 6.50
C ALA A 119 9.82 6.69 6.64
N PHE A 120 9.35 7.89 6.98
CA PHE A 120 10.23 9.04 7.25
C PHE A 120 11.20 8.76 8.40
N ILE A 121 10.69 8.27 9.53
CA ILE A 121 11.53 7.91 10.70
C ILE A 121 12.51 6.79 10.33
N ALA A 122 12.06 5.77 9.59
CA ALA A 122 12.91 4.67 9.14
C ALA A 122 13.99 5.15 8.15
N SER A 123 13.67 6.05 7.23
CA SER A 123 14.66 6.62 6.30
C SER A 123 15.73 7.43 7.04
N VAL A 124 15.34 8.20 8.06
CA VAL A 124 16.30 8.94 8.90
C VAL A 124 17.16 7.98 9.73
N ALA A 125 16.55 6.97 10.38
CA ALA A 125 17.23 6.09 11.33
C ALA A 125 18.06 4.98 10.69
N PHE A 126 17.61 4.41 9.56
CA PHE A 126 18.26 3.29 8.89
C PHE A 126 19.00 3.71 7.61
N LEU A 127 18.41 4.56 6.77
CA LEU A 127 18.98 4.91 5.46
C LEU A 127 19.94 6.11 5.50
N HIS A 128 19.97 6.87 6.61
CA HIS A 128 20.85 8.04 6.81
C HIS A 128 20.79 9.06 5.65
N GLU A 129 19.62 9.21 5.01
CA GLU A 129 19.46 10.16 3.91
C GLU A 129 19.49 11.60 4.43
N PRO A 130 20.18 12.54 3.74
CA PRO A 130 20.20 13.94 4.14
C PRO A 130 18.85 14.60 3.82
N PHE A 131 18.13 15.01 4.85
CA PHE A 131 16.83 15.67 4.70
C PHE A 131 16.93 17.19 4.88
N GLY A 132 16.17 17.91 4.05
CA GLY A 132 16.00 19.35 4.18
C GLY A 132 14.93 19.72 5.21
N TRP A 133 15.08 20.87 5.87
CA TRP A 133 14.12 21.38 6.87
C TRP A 133 12.67 21.46 6.36
N HIS A 134 12.50 21.71 5.05
CA HIS A 134 11.19 21.73 4.39
C HIS A 134 10.47 20.37 4.38
N GLN A 135 11.21 19.25 4.30
CA GLN A 135 10.61 17.91 4.30
C GLN A 135 10.09 17.55 5.69
N ILE A 136 10.82 17.93 6.75
CA ILE A 136 10.38 17.76 8.14
C ILE A 136 9.08 18.55 8.39
N ALA A 137 9.04 19.82 7.97
CA ALA A 137 7.84 20.64 8.07
C ALA A 137 6.66 20.03 7.29
N GLY A 138 6.92 19.47 6.10
CA GLY A 138 5.91 18.76 5.31
C GLY A 138 5.33 17.54 6.02
N VAL A 139 6.17 16.70 6.65
CA VAL A 139 5.70 15.54 7.42
C VAL A 139 4.85 15.99 8.61
N ILE A 140 5.26 17.02 9.34
CA ILE A 140 4.47 17.58 10.45
C ILE A 140 3.10 18.06 9.95
N LEU A 141 3.06 18.75 8.80
CA LEU A 141 1.80 19.22 8.20
C LEU A 141 0.88 18.05 7.81
N VAL A 142 1.44 16.96 7.29
CA VAL A 142 0.67 15.74 6.97
C VAL A 142 0.06 15.14 8.24
N VAL A 143 0.83 15.03 9.34
CA VAL A 143 0.31 14.53 10.62
C VAL A 143 -0.79 15.44 11.16
N LEU A 144 -0.59 16.75 11.15
CA LEU A 144 -1.58 17.72 11.60
C LEU A 144 -2.85 17.67 10.73
N GLY A 145 -2.71 17.55 9.42
CA GLY A 145 -3.83 17.42 8.49
C GLY A 145 -4.65 16.16 8.75
N VAL A 146 -4.00 15.03 9.07
CA VAL A 146 -4.69 13.78 9.44
C VAL A 146 -5.39 13.91 10.78
N GLY A 147 -4.76 14.57 11.75
CA GLY A 147 -5.39 14.89 13.04
C GLY A 147 -6.65 15.74 12.87
N LEU A 148 -6.62 16.72 11.96
CA LEU A 148 -7.77 17.55 11.63
C LEU A 148 -8.91 16.77 10.96
N LEU A 149 -8.60 15.76 10.13
CA LEU A 149 -9.61 14.86 9.57
C LEU A 149 -10.34 14.02 10.64
N PHE A 150 -9.76 13.93 11.84
CA PHE A 150 -10.33 13.20 12.98
C PHE A 150 -11.19 14.09 13.90
N THR A 151 -10.87 15.38 14.02
CA THR A 151 -11.72 16.35 14.74
C THR A 151 -12.95 16.66 13.90
N LYS A 152 -14.03 15.93 14.14
CA LYS A 152 -15.38 16.32 13.71
C LYS A 152 -15.87 17.53 14.49
#